data_AF-K3XBN0-F1
#
_entry.id   AF-K3XBN0-F1
#
_cell.length_a   1.000
_cell.length_b   1.000
_cell.length_c   1.000
_cell.angle_alpha   90.00
_cell.angle_beta   90.00
_cell.angle_gamma   90.00
#
_symmetry.space_group_name_H-M   'P 1'
#
loop_
_entity.id
_entity.type
_entity.pdbx_description
1 polymer ?
#
loop_
_entity_poly.entity_id
_entity_poly.type
_entity_poly.pdbx_seq_one_letter_code
_entity_poly.pdbx_strand_id
1 'polypeptide(L)' 'MANEANVAPEHQDKFQTYPALPALPKTSLFKGRSNKKQTEEREAQFLKILNAIARHPIAVESPKFKTFLA' A
#
# COMPACT_ATOMS: atom_id res chain seq x y z
N MET A 1 -3.03 -9.20 2.88
CA MET A 1 -2.03 -8.11 2.74
C MET A 1 -0.88 -8.38 3.71
N ALA A 2 0.32 -7.87 3.42
CA ALA A 2 1.47 -8.00 4.32
C ALA A 2 1.13 -7.37 5.68
N ASN A 3 1.07 -8.22 6.70
CA ASN A 3 0.93 -7.89 8.11
C ASN A 3 2.19 -8.50 8.77
N GLU A 4 2.68 -7.98 9.90
CA GLU A 4 3.82 -8.56 10.65
C GLU A 4 3.69 -10.09 10.79
N ALA A 5 2.46 -10.58 10.96
CA ALA A 5 2.13 -12.00 11.07
C ALA A 5 2.34 -12.84 9.78
N ASN A 6 2.49 -12.22 8.61
CA ASN A 6 2.57 -12.89 7.30
C ASN A 6 3.96 -12.76 6.66
N VAL A 7 4.96 -12.28 7.39
CA VAL A 7 6.33 -12.11 6.88
C VAL A 7 7.27 -13.06 7.61
N ALA A 8 8.24 -13.59 6.88
CA ALA A 8 9.30 -14.45 7.42
C ALA A 8 9.97 -13.79 8.64
N PRO A 9 10.32 -14.57 9.67
CA PRO A 9 10.82 -14.05 10.94
C PRO A 9 12.07 -13.18 10.79
N GLU A 10 12.91 -13.43 9.78
CA GLU A 10 14.09 -12.62 9.44
C GLU A 10 13.80 -11.18 8.95
N HIS A 11 12.53 -10.79 8.83
CA HIS A 11 12.13 -9.45 8.38
C HIS A 11 11.15 -8.76 9.34
N GLN A 12 10.88 -9.35 10.51
CA GLN A 12 9.99 -8.76 11.52
C GLN A 12 10.56 -7.48 12.13
N ASP A 13 11.88 -7.41 12.29
CA ASP A 13 12.63 -6.22 12.73
C ASP A 13 12.38 -5.00 11.83
N LYS A 14 12.16 -5.23 10.54
CA LYS A 14 11.95 -4.17 9.54
C LYS A 14 10.57 -3.50 9.67
N PHE A 15 9.62 -4.13 10.35
CA PHE A 15 8.31 -3.52 10.65
C PHE A 15 8.34 -2.55 11.83
N GLN A 16 9.38 -2.58 12.67
CA GLN A 16 9.58 -1.58 13.73
C GLN A 16 9.88 -0.18 13.16
N THR A 17 10.57 -0.14 12.02
CA THR A 17 10.96 1.11 11.34
C THR A 17 10.03 1.47 10.18
N TYR A 18 9.43 0.47 9.52
CA TYR A 18 8.49 0.67 8.42
C TYR A 18 7.15 0.00 8.75
N PRO A 19 6.16 0.75 9.25
CA PRO A 19 4.89 0.17 9.65
C PRO A 19 4.20 -0.52 8.47
N ALA A 20 3.35 -1.49 8.79
CA ALA A 20 2.60 -2.25 7.80
C ALA A 20 1.85 -1.35 6.81
N LEU A 21 1.64 -1.88 5.59
CA LEU A 21 1.02 -1.12 4.50
C LEU A 21 -0.33 -0.52 4.93
N PRO A 22 -0.63 0.73 4.52
CA PRO A 22 -1.92 1.35 4.81
C PRO A 22 -3.05 0.48 4.25
N ALA A 23 -4.20 0.50 4.93
CA ALA A 23 -5.38 -0.19 4.48
C ALA A 23 -5.79 0.26 3.06
N LEU A 24 -6.29 -0.69 2.26
CA LEU A 24 -6.82 -0.39 0.93
C LEU A 24 -8.00 0.59 1.03
N PRO A 25 -8.16 1.47 0.02
CA PRO A 25 -9.31 2.35 -0.02
C PRO A 25 -10.60 1.52 -0.10
N LYS A 26 -11.61 1.92 0.69
CA LYS A 26 -12.89 1.22 0.79
C LYS A 26 -13.52 1.07 -0.59
N THR A 27 -14.06 -0.10 -0.91
CA THR A 27 -14.83 -0.29 -2.14
C THR A 27 -16.22 0.32 -1.98
N SER A 28 -16.75 0.92 -3.06
CA SER A 28 -18.15 1.35 -3.10
C SER A 28 -18.91 0.36 -3.99
N LEU A 29 -19.80 -0.45 -3.40
CA LEU A 29 -20.62 -1.42 -4.15
C LEU A 29 -21.65 -0.73 -5.07
N PHE A 30 -21.98 0.53 -4.81
CA PHE A 30 -23.00 1.27 -5.55
C PHE A 30 -22.45 2.62 -6.01
N LYS A 31 -22.23 2.76 -7.34
CA LYS A 31 -22.00 4.06 -8.01
C LYS A 31 -20.80 4.90 -7.49
N GLY A 32 -19.63 4.28 -7.29
CA GLY A 32 -18.46 4.95 -6.69
C GLY A 32 -17.54 5.78 -7.58
N ARG A 33 -17.74 5.85 -8.91
CA ARG A 33 -16.83 6.60 -9.82
C ARG A 33 -17.25 8.04 -10.10
N SER A 34 -18.55 8.38 -9.95
CA SER A 34 -19.07 9.72 -10.24
C SER A 34 -18.98 10.68 -9.04
N ASN A 35 -18.65 10.17 -7.85
CA ASN A 35 -18.51 11.00 -6.65
C ASN A 35 -17.05 11.49 -6.53
N LYS A 36 -16.80 12.74 -6.92
CA LYS A 36 -15.46 13.35 -6.92
C LYS A 36 -14.75 13.22 -5.57
N LYS A 37 -15.47 13.43 -4.46
CA LYS A 37 -14.90 13.32 -3.11
C LYS A 37 -14.37 11.91 -2.83
N GLN A 38 -15.10 10.87 -3.25
CA GLN A 38 -14.63 9.49 -3.10
C GLN A 38 -13.43 9.18 -4.01
N THR A 39 -13.36 9.79 -5.18
CA THR A 39 -12.21 9.65 -6.08
C THR A 39 -10.96 10.29 -5.48
N GLU A 40 -11.05 11.51 -4.95
CA GLU A 40 -9.95 12.22 -4.28
C GLU A 40 -9.47 11.46 -3.03
N GLU A 41 -10.38 10.95 -2.20
CA GLU A 41 -10.03 10.13 -1.04
C GLU A 41 -9.29 8.83 -1.43
N ARG A 42 -9.73 8.18 -2.52
CA ARG A 42 -9.05 6.99 -3.05
C ARG A 42 -7.65 7.33 -3.54
N GLU A 43 -7.51 8.41 -4.30
CA GLU A 43 -6.23 8.87 -4.82
C GLU A 43 -5.23 9.16 -3.69
N ALA A 44 -5.65 9.93 -2.68
CA ALA A 44 -4.82 10.21 -1.51
C ALA A 44 -4.40 8.93 -0.77
N GLN A 45 -5.31 7.95 -0.64
CA GLN A 45 -4.98 6.67 -0.01
C GLN A 45 -4.04 5.81 -0.86
N PHE A 46 -4.23 5.78 -2.18
CA PHE A 46 -3.32 5.09 -3.10
C PHE A 46 -1.91 5.68 -3.04
N LEU A 47 -1.78 7.01 -3.03
CA LEU A 47 -0.48 7.68 -2.89
C LEU A 47 0.21 7.32 -1.58
N LYS A 48 -0.53 7.23 -0.46
CA LYS A 48 0.03 6.78 0.82
C LYS A 48 0.57 5.35 0.73
N ILE A 49 -0.14 4.46 0.05
CA ILE A 49 0.29 3.07 -0.15
C ILE A 49 1.56 3.03 -1.01
N LEU A 50 1.58 3.72 -2.15
CA LEU A 50 2.75 3.75 -3.04
C LEU A 50 3.98 4.33 -2.34
N ASN A 51 3.82 5.42 -1.59
CA ASN A 51 4.90 6.03 -0.83
C ASN A 51 5.39 5.12 0.32
N ALA A 52 4.50 4.36 0.96
CA ALA A 52 4.90 3.38 1.96
C ALA A 52 5.72 2.23 1.35
N ILE A 53 5.32 1.73 0.17
CA ILE A 53 6.07 0.70 -0.55
C ILE A 53 7.45 1.23 -0.98
N ALA A 54 7.50 2.45 -1.53
CA ALA A 54 8.74 3.07 -2.00
C ALA A 54 9.76 3.32 -0.88
N ARG A 55 9.30 3.56 0.36
CA ARG A 55 10.17 3.73 1.53
C ARG A 55 10.66 2.42 2.12
N HIS A 56 9.98 1.30 1.87
CA HIS A 56 10.29 0.03 2.49
C HIS A 56 11.44 -0.68 1.73
N PRO A 57 12.57 -1.00 2.39
CA PRO A 57 13.81 -1.44 1.73
C PRO A 57 13.67 -2.73 0.92
N ILE A 58 12.76 -3.63 1.30
CA ILE A 58 12.47 -4.86 0.54
C ILE A 58 11.40 -4.63 -0.54
N ALA A 59 10.42 -3.76 -0.26
CA ALA A 59 9.23 -3.68 -1.10
C ALA A 59 9.49 -2.85 -2.36
N VAL A 60 10.39 -1.86 -2.26
CA VAL A 60 10.89 -1.08 -3.41
C VAL A 60 11.64 -1.94 -4.42
N GLU A 61 12.32 -2.99 -3.96
CA GLU A 61 13.05 -3.95 -4.82
C GLU A 61 12.14 -4.99 -5.48
N SER A 62 10.85 -5.03 -5.12
CA SER A 62 9.90 -5.98 -5.69
C SER A 62 9.79 -5.82 -7.20
N PRO A 63 9.97 -6.91 -7.99
CA PRO A 63 9.74 -6.86 -9.44
C PRO A 63 8.34 -6.38 -9.79
N LYS A 64 7.32 -6.78 -9.01
CA LYS A 64 5.93 -6.36 -9.20
C LYS A 64 5.74 -4.86 -9.04
N PHE A 65 6.40 -4.26 -8.03
CA PHE A 65 6.31 -2.82 -7.80
C PHE A 65 7.06 -2.04 -8.88
N LYS A 66 8.25 -2.51 -9.27
CA LYS A 66 9.02 -1.91 -10.37
C LYS A 66 8.25 -1.97 -11.70
N THR A 67 7.62 -3.10 -12.03
CA THR A 67 6.77 -3.22 -13.22
C THR A 67 5.52 -2.35 -13.13
N PHE A 68 4.95 -2.14 -11.95
CA PHE A 68 3.79 -1.26 -11.78
C PHE A 68 4.11 0.23 -12.03
N LEU A 69 5.34 0.65 -11.77
CA LEU A 69 5.79 2.04 -11.98
C LEU A 69 6.29 2.34 -13.40
N ALA A 70 6.58 1.31 -14.19
CA ALA A 70 7.07 1.43 -15.57
C ALA A 70 5.92 1.77 -16.54
#